data_AF-A0A6I1JSA2-F1
#
_entry.id   AF-A0A6I1JSA2-F1
#
_cell.length_a   1.000
_cell.length_b   1.000
_cell.length_c   1.000
_cell.angle_alpha   90.00
_cell.angle_beta   90.00
_cell.angle_gamma   90.00
#
_symmetry.space_group_name_H-M   'P 1'
#
loop_
_entity.id
_entity.type
_entity.pdbx_description
1 polymer ?
#
loop_
_entity_poly.entity_id
_entity_poly.type
_entity_poly.pdbx_seq_one_letter_code
_entity_poly.pdbx_strand_id
1 'polypeptide(L)'
;MDPVAAKFLGAGLACLGMGLAAMGVGNIFGNFVAGALRNPSAAAGQFTNAIVGAALAEGLGIFALVGAGAPPRAPRRGRSGVSARLRPALVSARDPG
;
A
#
# COMPACT_ATOMS: atom_id res chain seq x y z
N MET A 1 8.20 6.01 25.78
CA MET A 1 7.21 5.39 24.88
C MET A 1 7.88 4.23 24.17
N ASP A 2 7.24 3.05 24.19
CA ASP A 2 7.77 1.86 23.53
C ASP A 2 7.79 2.06 22.00
N PRO A 3 8.94 1.93 21.32
CA PRO A 3 9.05 2.16 19.88
C PRO A 3 8.15 1.25 19.04
N VAL A 4 7.83 0.05 19.52
CA VAL A 4 6.96 -0.90 18.82
C VAL A 4 5.51 -0.43 18.88
N ALA A 5 5.04 0.00 20.05
CA ALA A 5 3.71 0.60 20.22
C ALA A 5 3.52 1.87 19.36
N ALA A 6 4.54 2.74 19.29
CA ALA A 6 4.49 3.93 18.44
C ALA A 6 4.32 3.61 16.94
N LYS A 7 4.94 2.52 16.46
CA LYS A 7 4.79 2.06 15.06
C LYS A 7 3.37 1.56 14.76
N PHE A 8 2.75 0.83 15.69
CA PHE A 8 1.37 0.37 15.50
C PHE A 8 0.36 1.54 15.51
N LEU A 9 0.59 2.54 16.36
CA LEU A 9 -0.22 3.76 16.36
C LEU A 9 -0.04 4.57 15.06
N GLY A 10 1.20 4.71 14.57
CA GLY A 10 1.48 5.35 13.28
C GLY A 10 0.80 4.63 12.10
N ALA A 11 0.80 3.29 12.10
CA ALA A 11 0.09 2.50 11.10
C ALA A 11 -1.44 2.73 11.13
N GLY A 12 -2.03 2.82 12.33
CA GLY A 12 -3.46 3.14 12.47
C GLY A 12 -3.82 4.53 11.94
N LEU A 13 -3.00 5.54 12.26
CA LEU A 13 -3.20 6.91 11.77
C LEU A 13 -3.06 7.01 10.24
N ALA A 14 -2.15 6.25 9.64
CA ALA A 14 -2.01 6.19 8.19
C ALA A 14 -3.25 5.62 7.49
N CYS A 15 -3.91 4.63 8.09
CA CYS A 15 -5.19 4.10 7.58
C CYS A 15 -6.29 5.17 7.59
N LEU A 16 -6.31 6.07 8.58
CA LEU A 16 -7.24 7.20 8.57
C LEU A 16 -6.94 8.15 7.41
N GLY A 17 -5.66 8.42 7.12
CA GLY A 17 -5.24 9.20 5.97
C GLY A 17 -5.70 8.61 4.63
N MET A 18 -5.63 7.28 4.48
CA MET A 18 -6.20 6.58 3.31
C MET A 18 -7.72 6.74 3.23
N GLY A 19 -8.43 6.63 4.36
CA GLY A 19 -9.87 6.84 4.40
C GLY A 19 -10.26 8.24 3.92
N LEU A 20 -9.50 9.27 4.30
CA LEU A 20 -9.71 10.64 3.82
C LEU A 20 -9.42 10.79 2.32
N ALA A 21 -8.40 10.12 1.78
CA ALA A 21 -8.14 10.10 0.35
C ALA A 21 -9.31 9.48 -0.43
N ALA A 22 -9.86 8.36 0.04
CA ALA A 22 -11.03 7.73 -0.56
C ALA A 22 -12.27 8.65 -0.54
N MET A 23 -12.50 9.38 0.56
CA MET A 23 -13.55 10.41 0.61
C MET A 23 -13.31 11.54 -0.40
N GLY A 24 -12.05 11.98 -0.57
CA GLY A 24 -11.66 12.98 -1.56
C GLY A 24 -11.98 12.56 -2.98
N VAL A 25 -11.62 11.32 -3.36
CA VAL A 25 -11.95 10.74 -4.67
C VAL A 25 -13.47 10.66 -4.87
N GLY A 26 -14.20 10.18 -3.86
CA GLY A 26 -15.66 10.11 -3.90
C GLY A 26 -16.31 11.48 -4.14
N ASN A 27 -15.79 12.53 -3.50
CA ASN A 27 -16.28 13.89 -3.68
C ASN A 27 -15.97 14.45 -5.09
N ILE A 28 -14.79 14.16 -5.64
CA ILE A 28 -14.41 14.59 -7.00
C ILE A 28 -15.35 13.98 -8.03
N PHE A 29 -15.54 12.66 -8.01
CA PHE A 29 -16.42 11.99 -8.96
C PHE A 29 -17.90 12.28 -8.71
N GLY A 30 -18.31 12.44 -7.45
CA GLY A 30 -19.68 12.84 -7.11
C GLY A 30 -20.04 14.21 -7.71
N ASN A 31 -19.14 15.19 -7.57
CA ASN A 31 -19.33 16.51 -8.17
C ASN A 31 -19.24 16.46 -9.71
N PHE A 32 -18.35 15.63 -10.27
CA PHE A 32 -18.28 15.43 -11.72
C PHE A 32 -19.59 14.90 -12.28
N VAL A 33 -20.17 13.84 -11.70
CA VAL A 33 -21.45 13.27 -12.15
C VAL A 33 -22.58 14.28 -11.99
N ALA A 34 -22.65 14.97 -10.84
CA ALA A 34 -23.66 15.99 -10.61
C ALA A 34 -23.56 17.17 -11.61
N GLY A 35 -22.35 17.52 -12.05
CA GLY A 35 -22.12 18.52 -13.09
C GLY A 35 -22.46 17.99 -14.50
N ALA A 36 -22.03 16.76 -14.81
CA ALA A 36 -22.27 16.11 -16.09
C ALA A 36 -23.76 15.91 -16.39
N LEU A 37 -24.56 15.59 -15.36
CA LEU A 37 -26.02 15.48 -15.50
C LEU A 37 -26.70 16.83 -15.79
N ARG A 38 -26.07 17.95 -15.40
CA ARG A 38 -26.60 19.31 -15.68
C ARG A 38 -26.16 19.83 -17.05
N ASN A 39 -24.97 19.46 -17.51
CA ASN A 39 -24.46 19.85 -18.82
C ASN A 39 -23.62 18.71 -19.45
N PRO A 40 -24.27 17.75 -20.15
CA PRO A 40 -23.60 16.58 -20.70
C PRO A 40 -22.55 16.91 -21.78
N SER A 41 -22.74 17.99 -22.54
CA SER A 41 -21.82 18.35 -23.63
C SER A 41 -20.46 18.85 -23.12
N ALA A 42 -20.43 19.46 -21.93
CA ALA A 42 -19.20 19.92 -21.29
C ALA A 42 -18.48 18.81 -20.47
N ALA A 43 -19.17 17.70 -20.18
CA ALA A 43 -18.66 16.65 -19.29
C ALA A 43 -17.37 16.00 -19.83
N ALA A 44 -17.31 15.73 -21.13
CA ALA A 44 -16.14 15.14 -21.77
C ALA A 44 -14.88 16.01 -21.59
N GLY A 45 -15.02 17.33 -21.64
CA GLY A 45 -13.92 18.28 -21.43
C GLY A 45 -13.41 18.35 -19.99
N GLN A 46 -14.23 17.94 -19.01
CA GLN A 46 -13.86 17.98 -17.59
C GLN A 46 -13.43 16.62 -17.03
N PHE A 47 -13.63 15.53 -17.78
CA PHE A 47 -13.30 14.19 -17.32
C PHE A 47 -11.80 14.04 -17.01
N THR A 48 -10.91 14.56 -17.88
CA THR A 48 -9.46 14.53 -17.62
C THR A 48 -9.09 15.24 -16.33
N ASN A 49 -9.70 16.39 -16.03
CA ASN A 49 -9.46 17.12 -14.77
C ASN A 49 -9.94 16.31 -13.56
N ALA A 50 -11.09 15.64 -13.68
CA ALA A 50 -11.60 14.76 -12.63
C ALA A 50 -10.65 13.57 -12.37
N ILE A 51 -10.13 12.93 -13.42
CA ILE A 51 -9.15 11.83 -13.29
C ILE A 51 -7.83 12.33 -12.67
N VAL A 52 -7.32 13.47 -13.11
CA VAL A 52 -6.09 14.06 -12.54
C VAL A 52 -6.29 14.38 -11.06
N GLY A 53 -7.42 14.99 -10.69
CA GLY A 53 -7.76 15.24 -9.29
C GLY A 53 -7.87 13.97 -8.47
N ALA A 54 -8.52 12.93 -8.99
CA ALA A 54 -8.64 11.64 -8.32
C ALA A 54 -7.28 10.95 -8.15
N ALA A 55 -6.41 10.98 -9.16
CA ALA A 55 -5.06 10.42 -9.09
C ALA A 55 -4.19 11.14 -8.05
N LEU A 56 -4.31 12.47 -7.93
CA LEU A 56 -3.65 13.24 -6.90
C LEU A 56 -4.17 12.88 -5.50
N ALA A 57 -5.49 12.73 -5.33
CA ALA A 57 -6.09 12.32 -4.06
C ALA A 57 -5.63 10.91 -3.64
N GLU A 58 -5.65 9.94 -4.56
CA GLU A 58 -5.10 8.60 -4.34
C GLU A 58 -3.60 8.63 -4.03
N GLY A 59 -2.84 9.46 -4.74
CA GLY A 59 -1.40 9.64 -4.51
C GLY A 59 -1.11 10.07 -3.07
N LEU A 60 -1.88 11.03 -2.53
CA LEU A 60 -1.77 11.44 -1.13
C LEU A 60 -2.16 10.32 -0.15
N GLY A 61 -3.17 9.51 -0.48
CA GLY A 61 -3.56 8.33 0.31
C GLY A 61 -2.46 7.26 0.37
N ILE A 62 -1.80 6.99 -0.77
CA ILE A 62 -0.66 6.06 -0.84
C ILE A 62 0.54 6.64 -0.07
N PHE A 63 0.79 7.95 -0.16
CA PHE A 63 1.84 8.60 0.63
C PHE A 63 1.61 8.46 2.13
N ALA A 64 0.36 8.53 2.61
CA ALA A 64 0.03 8.30 4.01
C ALA A 64 0.43 6.89 4.47
N LEU A 65 0.19 5.85 3.65
CA LEU A 65 0.64 4.49 3.94
C LEU A 65 2.16 4.35 3.95
N VAL A 66 2.84 4.93 2.96
CA VAL A 66 4.30 4.84 2.84
C VAL A 66 4.97 5.54 4.03
N GLY A 67 4.44 6.69 4.46
CA GLY A 67 4.92 7.43 5.63
C GLY A 67 4.78 6.66 6.95
N ALA A 68 3.82 5.74 7.05
CA ALA A 68 3.63 4.88 8.22
C ALA A 68 4.79 3.88 8.42
N GLY A 69 5.47 3.51 7.32
CA GLY A 69 6.47 2.45 7.30
C GLY A 69 5.85 1.05 7.48
N ALA A 70 6.60 0.02 7.09
CA ALA A 70 6.14 -1.35 7.24
C ALA A 70 5.99 -1.72 8.73
N PRO A 71 4.93 -2.46 9.12
CA PRO A 71 4.77 -2.93 10.48
C PRO A 71 6.00 -3.76 10.89
N PRO A 72 6.35 -3.78 12.19
CA PRO A 72 7.49 -4.54 12.69
C PRO A 72 7.41 -5.99 12.21
N ARG A 73 8.40 -6.39 11.40
CA ARG A 73 8.47 -7.74 10.87
C ARG A 73 8.67 -8.69 12.04
N ALA A 74 7.85 -9.75 12.11
CA ALA A 74 8.12 -10.84 13.02
C ALA A 74 9.57 -11.32 12.82
N PRO A 75 10.27 -11.69 13.91
CA PRO A 75 11.62 -12.22 13.80
C PRO A 75 11.59 -13.37 12.80
N ARG A 76 12.40 -13.27 11.74
CA ARG A 76 12.51 -14.33 10.74
C ARG A 76 12.89 -15.59 11.48
N ARG A 77 11.98 -16.56 11.53
CA ARG A 77 12.25 -17.89 12.11
C ARG A 77 13.48 -18.41 11.37
N GLY A 78 14.61 -18.43 12.06
CA GLY A 78 15.89 -18.79 11.48
C GLY A 78 15.75 -20.11 10.75
N ARG A 79 16.27 -20.19 9.53
CA ARG A 79 16.37 -21.44 8.77
C ARG A 79 17.46 -22.32 9.40
N SER A 80 17.30 -22.65 10.68
CA SER A 80 18.21 -23.48 11.45
C SER A 80 17.66 -24.89 11.48
N GLY A 81 18.30 -25.81 10.76
CA GLY A 81 18.08 -27.24 10.97
C GLY A 81 18.21 -28.06 9.71
N VAL A 82 17.31 -27.87 8.74
CA VAL A 82 17.17 -28.83 7.64
C VAL A 82 18.24 -28.62 6.55
N SER A 83 18.49 -27.38 6.13
CA SER A 83 19.45 -27.10 5.04
C SER A 83 20.92 -27.15 5.45
N ALA A 84 21.23 -27.11 6.75
CA ALA A 84 22.61 -27.28 7.24
C ALA A 84 22.97 -28.78 7.37
N ARG A 85 22.01 -29.62 7.75
CA ARG A 85 22.20 -31.07 7.91
C ARG A 85 22.33 -31.82 6.57
N LEU A 86 21.68 -31.34 5.51
CA LEU A 86 21.68 -32.00 4.20
C LEU A 86 22.88 -31.63 3.30
N ARG A 87 23.66 -30.60 3.64
CA ARG A 87 24.82 -30.16 2.84
C ARG A 87 25.97 -31.19 2.80
N PRO A 88 26.41 -31.80 3.92
CA PRO A 88 27.48 -32.79 3.86
C PRO A 88 27.03 -34.09 3.17
N ALA A 89 25.76 -34.48 3.32
CA ALA A 89 25.23 -35.69 2.68
C ALA A 89 25.16 -35.57 1.14
N LEU A 90 24.78 -34.40 0.62
CA LEU A 90 24.75 -34.13 -0.82
C LEU A 90 26.15 -33.97 -1.43
N VAL A 91 27.13 -33.51 -0.66
CA VAL A 91 28.55 -33.48 -1.09
C VAL A 91 29.11 -34.89 -1.19
N SER A 92 28.84 -35.75 -0.20
CA SER A 92 29.35 -37.14 -0.20
C SER A 92 28.72 -38.02 -1.28
N ALA A 93 27.51 -37.70 -1.76
CA ALA A 93 26.85 -38.44 -2.84
C ALA A 93 27.30 -38.03 -4.25
N ARG A 94 28.14 -36.98 -4.37
CA ARG A 94 28.57 -36.43 -5.67
C ARG A 94 29.91 -37.00 -6.17
N ASP A 95 30.67 -37.69 -5.32
CA ASP A 95 31.89 -38.42 -5.70
C ASP A 95 31.72 -39.94 -5.48
N PRO A 96 31.01 -40.66 -6.36
CA PRO A 96 31.23 -42.09 -6.52
C PRO A 96 32.47 -42.25 -7.41
N GLY A 97 33.58 -42.73 -6.82
CA GLY A 97 34.74 -43.18 -7.59
C GLY A 97 34.39 -44.30 -8.57
#